data_AF-A0A0F5VLS8-F1
#
_entry.id   AF-A0A0F5VLS8-F1
#
_cell.length_a   1.000
_cell.length_b   1.000
_cell.length_c   1.000
_cell.angle_alpha   90.00
_cell.angle_beta   90.00
_cell.angle_gamma   90.00
#
_symmetry.space_group_name_H-M   'P 1'
#
loop_
_entity.id
_entity.type
_entity.pdbx_description
1 polymer ?
#
loop_
_entity_poly.entity_id
_entity_poly.type
_entity_poly.pdbx_seq_one_letter_code
_entity_poly.pdbx_strand_id
1 'polypeptide(L)'
;MNPTRIRELIVTPIAFSDPPLLNSNGVHEPLALRIILQLVLEDGTVGLGESPGGTARLARLEAAAKVVPGMDVFDPTAISAAIDADLLPTVPSSHERGWTTSAVEVACLDAQGKLLGRPVSDLLGGKVRDAVPFAAYLFYKWAEHPALDGRVAIGDDWGEALDPAGIVGQARLMQERYGFRSFKLKGGVFPPDEEIAAIKALAEAFPGQPLRLDPNTAWTVETSRYVARELDGVLEYLE
;
A
#
# COMPACT_ATOMS: atom_id res chain seq x y z
N MET A 1 -17.03 24.78 -22.90
CA MET A 1 -16.20 23.87 -22.09
C MET A 1 -17.15 22.90 -21.42
N ASN A 2 -16.92 21.61 -21.61
CA ASN A 2 -17.66 20.57 -20.91
C ASN A 2 -16.93 20.30 -19.59
N PRO A 3 -17.50 20.68 -18.42
CA PRO A 3 -16.78 20.63 -17.15
C PRO A 3 -16.34 19.21 -16.75
N THR A 4 -16.93 18.17 -17.35
CA THR A 4 -16.62 16.76 -17.08
C THR A 4 -15.49 16.19 -17.92
N ARG A 5 -15.04 16.91 -18.97
CA ARG A 5 -14.01 16.38 -19.88
C ARG A 5 -12.61 16.58 -19.31
N ILE A 6 -11.79 15.55 -19.44
CA ILE A 6 -10.38 15.55 -19.09
C ILE A 6 -9.63 16.45 -20.08
N ARG A 7 -8.95 17.47 -19.59
CA ARG A 7 -8.03 18.30 -20.38
C ARG A 7 -6.66 17.64 -20.48
N GLU A 8 -6.12 17.18 -19.35
CA GLU A 8 -4.78 16.60 -19.26
C GLU A 8 -4.65 15.68 -18.03
N LEU A 9 -3.71 14.74 -18.10
CA LEU A 9 -3.28 13.93 -16.97
C LEU A 9 -1.79 14.17 -16.74
N ILE A 10 -1.45 14.77 -15.60
CA ILE A 10 -0.07 15.04 -15.21
C ILE A 10 0.42 13.90 -14.33
N VAL A 11 1.55 13.31 -14.71
CA VAL A 11 2.16 12.15 -14.03
C VAL A 11 3.45 12.60 -13.37
N THR A 12 3.55 12.46 -12.04
CA THR A 12 4.71 12.94 -11.27
C THR A 12 5.29 11.83 -10.41
N PRO A 13 6.46 11.26 -10.76
CA PRO A 13 7.15 10.32 -9.89
C PRO A 13 7.72 11.05 -8.67
N ILE A 14 7.60 10.44 -7.50
CA ILE A 14 8.14 10.94 -6.24
C ILE A 14 8.88 9.83 -5.51
N ALA A 15 9.77 10.23 -4.61
CA ALA A 15 10.46 9.35 -3.68
C ALA A 15 10.41 9.95 -2.27
N PHE A 16 10.26 9.11 -1.26
CA PHE A 16 10.34 9.51 0.15
C PHE A 16 11.05 8.43 0.97
N SER A 17 11.60 8.82 2.12
CA SER A 17 12.39 7.93 2.99
C SER A 17 11.55 6.76 3.52
N ASP A 18 12.16 5.57 3.52
CA ASP A 18 11.56 4.35 4.06
C ASP A 18 12.56 3.64 5.00
N PRO A 19 12.16 3.14 6.18
CA PRO A 19 13.05 2.38 7.06
C PRO A 19 13.56 1.06 6.46
N PRO A 20 14.62 0.43 7.00
CA PRO A 20 15.12 -0.88 6.55
C PRO A 20 14.21 -2.03 7.04
N LEU A 21 12.97 -2.05 6.56
CA LEU A 21 11.96 -3.05 6.93
C LEU A 21 12.26 -4.39 6.24
N LEU A 22 12.32 -5.47 7.00
CA LEU A 22 12.61 -6.82 6.53
C LEU A 22 11.34 -7.56 6.11
N ASN A 23 11.44 -8.33 5.04
CA ASN A 23 10.40 -9.24 4.57
C ASN A 23 11.05 -10.46 3.90
N SER A 24 10.24 -11.43 3.47
CA SER A 24 10.75 -12.67 2.84
C SER A 24 11.50 -12.48 1.52
N ASN A 25 11.40 -11.30 0.89
CA ASN A 25 12.12 -10.95 -0.34
C ASN A 25 13.38 -10.10 -0.07
N GLY A 26 13.69 -9.75 1.18
CA GLY A 26 14.86 -8.99 1.56
C GLY A 26 14.55 -7.83 2.50
N VAL A 27 15.08 -6.65 2.18
CA VAL A 27 14.92 -5.42 2.97
C VAL A 27 14.42 -4.30 2.07
N HIS A 28 13.59 -3.41 2.60
CA HIS A 28 13.19 -2.19 1.91
C HIS A 28 14.43 -1.35 1.56
N GLU A 29 14.36 -0.62 0.45
CA GLU A 29 15.39 0.36 0.06
C GLU A 29 15.20 1.66 0.87
N PRO A 30 16.22 2.55 0.95
CA PRO A 30 16.10 3.82 1.66
C PRO A 30 15.03 4.78 1.15
N LEU A 31 14.52 4.55 -0.07
CA LEU A 31 13.50 5.37 -0.70
C LEU A 31 12.37 4.50 -1.25
N ALA A 32 11.15 4.77 -0.82
CA ALA A 32 9.94 4.24 -1.46
C ALA A 32 9.54 5.13 -2.65
N LEU A 33 9.17 4.50 -3.75
CA LEU A 33 8.77 5.19 -4.98
C LEU A 33 7.25 5.16 -5.17
N ARG A 34 6.67 6.32 -5.53
CA ARG A 34 5.25 6.46 -5.90
C ARG A 34 5.11 7.35 -7.13
N ILE A 35 3.95 7.31 -7.76
CA ILE A 35 3.60 8.20 -8.87
C ILE A 35 2.28 8.88 -8.54
N ILE A 36 2.30 10.21 -8.46
CA ILE A 36 1.12 11.05 -8.23
C ILE A 36 0.52 11.41 -9.58
N LEU A 37 -0.81 11.30 -9.68
CA LEU A 37 -1.59 11.74 -10.82
C LEU A 37 -2.37 13.00 -10.46
N GLN A 38 -2.33 13.99 -11.36
CA GLN A 38 -3.25 15.12 -11.35
C GLN A 38 -4.05 15.11 -12.65
N LEU A 39 -5.32 14.75 -12.57
CA LEU A 39 -6.26 14.73 -13.68
C LEU A 39 -6.99 16.07 -13.72
N VAL A 40 -6.69 16.90 -14.72
CA VAL A 40 -7.23 18.25 -14.83
C VAL A 40 -8.35 18.28 -15.84
N LEU A 41 -9.51 18.80 -15.45
CA LEU A 41 -10.68 18.96 -16.32
C LEU A 41 -10.67 20.28 -17.09
N GLU A 42 -11.52 20.40 -18.10
CA GLU A 42 -11.66 21.63 -18.89
C GLU A 42 -12.04 22.86 -18.07
N ASP A 43 -12.78 22.69 -16.96
CA ASP A 43 -13.17 23.79 -16.06
C ASP A 43 -12.09 24.14 -15.01
N GLY A 44 -10.98 23.41 -15.00
CA GLY A 44 -9.89 23.57 -14.04
C GLY A 44 -10.01 22.73 -12.77
N THR A 45 -11.07 21.93 -12.61
CA THR A 45 -11.16 20.94 -11.52
C THR A 45 -10.00 19.95 -11.63
N VAL A 46 -9.35 19.63 -10.51
CA VAL A 46 -8.26 18.66 -10.45
C VAL A 46 -8.65 17.48 -9.57
N GLY A 47 -8.61 16.27 -10.12
CA GLY A 47 -8.70 15.01 -9.38
C GLY A 47 -7.33 14.40 -9.13
N LEU A 48 -7.15 13.75 -7.98
CA LEU A 48 -5.89 13.15 -7.55
C LEU A 48 -5.95 11.62 -7.51
N GLY A 49 -4.89 11.00 -8.00
CA GLY A 49 -4.68 9.55 -7.92
C GLY A 49 -3.24 9.22 -7.56
N GLU A 50 -3.01 7.98 -7.14
CA GLU A 50 -1.69 7.52 -6.74
C GLU A 50 -1.47 6.06 -7.18
N SER A 51 -0.24 5.75 -7.62
CA SER A 51 0.17 4.40 -8.04
C SER A 51 1.52 4.03 -7.43
N PRO A 52 1.83 2.72 -7.23
CA PRO A 52 3.20 2.29 -6.95
C PRO A 52 4.20 2.81 -8.01
N GLY A 53 5.40 3.14 -7.55
CA GLY A 53 6.46 3.65 -8.43
C GLY A 53 7.13 2.59 -9.30
N GLY A 54 8.19 3.03 -10.00
CA GLY A 54 8.99 2.21 -10.90
C GLY A 54 8.83 2.60 -12.36
N THR A 55 9.90 2.44 -13.14
CA THR A 55 9.99 2.91 -14.54
C THR A 55 8.93 2.29 -15.45
N ALA A 56 8.64 1.00 -15.28
CA ALA A 56 7.59 0.32 -16.04
C ALA A 56 6.20 0.90 -15.77
N ARG A 57 5.90 1.26 -14.51
CA ARG A 57 4.61 1.87 -14.13
C ARG A 57 4.50 3.31 -14.61
N LEU A 58 5.60 4.06 -14.49
CA LEU A 58 5.69 5.42 -15.03
C LEU A 58 5.38 5.45 -16.53
N ALA A 59 6.05 4.60 -17.32
CA ALA A 59 5.81 4.53 -18.76
C ALA A 59 4.35 4.19 -19.12
N ARG A 60 3.71 3.30 -18.35
CA ARG A 60 2.29 2.94 -18.55
C ARG A 60 1.34 4.09 -18.20
N LEU A 61 1.61 4.84 -17.13
CA LEU A 61 0.82 6.01 -16.74
C LEU A 61 1.02 7.17 -17.72
N GLU A 62 2.22 7.35 -18.25
CA GLU A 62 2.50 8.30 -19.33
C GLU A 62 1.80 7.92 -20.65
N ALA A 63 1.61 6.62 -20.90
CA ALA A 63 0.80 6.15 -22.03
C ALA A 63 -0.69 6.44 -21.79
N ALA A 64 -1.20 6.15 -20.59
CA ALA A 64 -2.56 6.53 -20.18
C ALA A 64 -2.80 8.04 -20.34
N ALA A 65 -1.83 8.88 -19.97
CA ALA A 65 -1.92 10.34 -20.09
C ALA A 65 -2.11 10.86 -21.52
N LYS A 66 -1.77 10.05 -22.54
CA LYS A 66 -1.97 10.40 -23.96
C LYS A 66 -3.36 10.02 -24.47
N VAL A 67 -4.02 9.05 -23.85
CA VAL A 67 -5.28 8.48 -24.37
C VAL A 67 -6.52 8.99 -23.65
N VAL A 68 -6.39 9.42 -22.38
CA VAL A 68 -7.53 9.92 -21.58
C VAL A 68 -7.98 11.37 -21.86
N PRO A 69 -7.16 12.28 -22.43
CA PRO A 69 -7.65 13.62 -22.77
C PRO A 69 -8.86 13.60 -23.71
N GLY A 70 -9.82 14.48 -23.43
CA GLY A 70 -11.10 14.59 -24.13
C GLY A 70 -12.18 13.63 -23.63
N MET A 71 -11.85 12.61 -22.84
CA MET A 71 -12.82 11.66 -22.27
C MET A 71 -13.60 12.28 -21.12
N ASP A 72 -14.79 11.74 -20.82
CA ASP A 72 -15.64 12.20 -19.73
C ASP A 72 -15.30 11.41 -18.45
N VAL A 73 -15.05 12.10 -17.33
CA VAL A 73 -14.76 11.43 -16.05
C VAL A 73 -15.91 10.58 -15.54
N PHE A 74 -17.15 10.80 -15.98
CA PHE A 74 -18.31 9.98 -15.64
C PHE A 74 -18.46 8.73 -16.52
N ASP A 75 -17.55 8.48 -17.47
CA ASP A 75 -17.50 7.26 -18.29
C ASP A 75 -16.24 6.42 -17.96
N PRO A 76 -16.19 5.81 -16.76
CA PRO A 76 -15.04 5.01 -16.34
C PRO A 76 -14.84 3.77 -17.21
N THR A 77 -15.91 3.25 -17.84
CA THR A 77 -15.82 2.12 -18.76
C THR A 77 -15.07 2.49 -20.03
N ALA A 78 -15.38 3.64 -20.64
CA ALA A 78 -14.63 4.12 -21.80
C ALA A 78 -13.16 4.37 -21.44
N ILE A 79 -12.89 5.04 -20.31
CA ILE A 79 -11.53 5.34 -19.85
C ILE A 79 -10.73 4.05 -19.66
N SER A 80 -11.29 3.08 -18.93
CA SER A 80 -10.65 1.78 -18.73
C SER A 80 -10.40 1.05 -20.05
N ALA A 81 -11.34 1.07 -20.98
CA ALA A 81 -11.19 0.42 -22.28
C ALA A 81 -10.11 1.07 -23.15
N ALA A 82 -10.00 2.40 -23.12
CA ALA A 82 -8.94 3.13 -23.84
C ALA A 82 -7.55 2.81 -23.29
N ILE A 83 -7.40 2.80 -21.96
CA ILE A 83 -6.13 2.42 -21.30
C ILE A 83 -5.79 0.96 -21.60
N ASP A 84 -6.77 0.05 -21.50
CA ASP A 84 -6.55 -1.37 -21.76
C ASP A 84 -6.12 -1.62 -23.21
N ALA A 85 -6.79 -0.99 -24.18
CA ALA A 85 -6.48 -1.13 -25.61
C ALA A 85 -5.07 -0.64 -25.97
N ASP A 86 -4.61 0.46 -25.37
CA ASP A 86 -3.27 1.01 -25.61
C ASP A 86 -2.16 0.14 -24.99
N LEU A 87 -2.41 -0.40 -23.79
CA LEU A 87 -1.41 -1.18 -23.05
C LEU A 87 -1.37 -2.66 -23.43
N LEU A 88 -2.48 -3.26 -23.86
CA LEU A 88 -2.60 -4.69 -24.16
C LEU A 88 -1.50 -5.25 -25.09
N PRO A 89 -1.06 -4.54 -26.15
CA PRO A 89 0.00 -5.04 -27.04
C PRO A 89 1.36 -5.26 -26.36
N THR A 90 1.64 -4.54 -25.26
CA THR A 90 2.95 -4.57 -24.56
C THR A 90 2.86 -5.13 -23.14
N VAL A 91 1.67 -5.15 -22.55
CA VAL A 91 1.41 -5.60 -21.17
C VAL A 91 0.26 -6.61 -21.19
N PRO A 92 0.50 -7.89 -21.49
CA PRO A 92 -0.57 -8.88 -21.66
C PRO A 92 -1.30 -9.24 -20.35
N SER A 93 -0.65 -9.07 -19.19
CA SER A 93 -1.27 -9.30 -17.88
C SER A 93 -2.32 -8.24 -17.56
N SER A 94 -3.58 -8.66 -17.40
CA SER A 94 -4.67 -7.76 -16.98
C SER A 94 -4.45 -7.18 -15.58
N HIS A 95 -3.83 -7.95 -14.68
CA HIS A 95 -3.45 -7.46 -13.35
C HIS A 95 -2.47 -6.29 -13.44
N GLU A 96 -1.44 -6.39 -14.29
CA GLU A 96 -0.46 -5.34 -14.48
C GLU A 96 -1.04 -4.07 -15.11
N ARG A 97 -2.00 -4.22 -16.03
CA ARG A 97 -2.73 -3.08 -16.61
C ARG A 97 -3.70 -2.45 -15.60
N GLY A 98 -4.33 -3.26 -14.75
CA GLY A 98 -5.26 -2.81 -13.72
C GLY A 98 -4.69 -1.78 -12.75
N TRP A 99 -3.39 -1.83 -12.43
CA TRP A 99 -2.71 -0.78 -11.64
C TRP A 99 -2.78 0.61 -12.28
N THR A 100 -2.72 0.67 -13.62
CA THR A 100 -2.78 1.94 -14.37
C THR A 100 -4.22 2.46 -14.35
N THR A 101 -5.18 1.59 -14.68
CA THR A 101 -6.60 1.92 -14.65
C THR A 101 -7.05 2.40 -13.28
N SER A 102 -6.65 1.70 -12.20
CA SER A 102 -7.04 2.05 -10.83
C SER A 102 -6.56 3.45 -10.42
N ALA A 103 -5.31 3.80 -10.72
CA ALA A 103 -4.79 5.13 -10.38
C ALA A 103 -5.55 6.26 -11.10
N VAL A 104 -5.89 6.05 -12.38
CA VAL A 104 -6.68 7.02 -13.17
C VAL A 104 -8.13 7.08 -12.69
N GLU A 105 -8.75 5.93 -12.37
CA GLU A 105 -10.11 5.85 -11.84
C GLU A 105 -10.26 6.62 -10.53
N VAL A 106 -9.31 6.47 -9.59
CA VAL A 106 -9.33 7.21 -8.31
C VAL A 106 -9.29 8.72 -8.56
N ALA A 107 -8.47 9.18 -9.52
CA ALA A 107 -8.43 10.58 -9.91
C ALA A 107 -9.76 11.04 -10.54
N CYS A 108 -10.42 10.18 -11.33
CA CYS A 108 -11.75 10.47 -11.86
C CYS A 108 -12.79 10.58 -10.73
N LEU A 109 -12.80 9.66 -9.76
CA LEU A 109 -13.73 9.68 -8.62
C LEU A 109 -13.55 10.95 -7.76
N ASP A 110 -12.31 11.37 -7.51
CA ASP A 110 -12.04 12.63 -6.81
C ASP A 110 -12.58 13.85 -7.59
N ALA A 111 -12.36 13.89 -8.91
CA ALA A 111 -12.89 14.95 -9.77
C ALA A 111 -14.43 14.95 -9.80
N GLN A 112 -15.07 13.77 -9.93
CA GLN A 112 -16.52 13.61 -9.86
C GLN A 112 -17.07 14.13 -8.53
N GLY A 113 -16.43 13.77 -7.41
CA GLY A 113 -16.82 14.24 -6.08
C GLY A 113 -16.78 15.76 -5.98
N LYS A 114 -15.70 16.38 -6.49
CA LYS A 114 -15.55 17.85 -6.54
C LYS A 114 -16.63 18.53 -7.39
N LEU A 115 -16.89 18.02 -8.60
CA LEU A 115 -17.94 18.54 -9.49
C LEU A 115 -19.33 18.47 -8.86
N LEU A 116 -19.61 17.38 -8.14
CA LEU A 116 -20.92 17.14 -7.50
C LEU A 116 -21.05 17.77 -6.12
N GLY A 117 -19.96 18.28 -5.54
CA GLY A 117 -19.93 18.72 -4.14
C GLY A 117 -20.18 17.59 -3.15
N ARG A 118 -19.72 16.37 -3.44
CA ARG A 118 -19.92 15.16 -2.63
C ARG A 118 -18.60 14.47 -2.30
N PRO A 119 -18.47 13.83 -1.12
CA PRO A 119 -17.35 12.93 -0.85
C PRO A 119 -17.42 11.69 -1.76
N VAL A 120 -16.26 11.13 -2.11
CA VAL A 120 -16.15 9.91 -2.93
C VAL A 120 -16.96 8.75 -2.34
N SER A 121 -17.05 8.64 -1.01
CA SER A 121 -17.86 7.61 -0.36
C SER A 121 -19.33 7.64 -0.77
N ASP A 122 -19.90 8.79 -1.11
CA ASP A 122 -21.28 8.89 -1.59
C ASP A 122 -21.45 8.35 -3.02
N LEU A 123 -20.38 8.42 -3.83
CA LEU A 123 -20.35 7.83 -5.16
C LEU A 123 -20.25 6.29 -5.08
N LEU A 124 -19.73 5.78 -3.96
CA LEU A 124 -19.55 4.35 -3.68
C LEU A 124 -20.69 3.76 -2.83
N GLY A 125 -21.87 4.39 -2.83
CA GLY A 125 -23.05 3.90 -2.11
C GLY A 125 -23.28 4.50 -0.73
N GLY A 126 -22.48 5.48 -0.32
CA GLY A 126 -22.61 6.19 0.95
C GLY A 126 -21.79 5.56 2.09
N LYS A 127 -21.33 6.40 3.01
CA LYS A 127 -20.62 5.91 4.20
C LYS A 127 -21.56 5.09 5.10
N VAL A 128 -21.03 3.99 5.64
CA VAL A 128 -21.69 3.16 6.67
C VAL A 128 -20.98 3.23 8.03
N ARG A 129 -19.93 4.04 8.11
CA ARG A 129 -19.15 4.34 9.31
C ARG A 129 -18.46 5.70 9.13
N ASP A 130 -18.23 6.42 10.22
CA ASP A 130 -17.59 7.74 10.18
C ASP A 130 -16.06 7.69 10.14
N ALA A 131 -15.48 6.56 10.56
CA ALA A 131 -14.04 6.32 10.55
C ALA A 131 -13.73 4.87 10.14
N VAL A 132 -12.57 4.65 9.54
CA VAL A 132 -12.07 3.32 9.15
C VAL A 132 -10.95 2.93 10.11
N PRO A 133 -11.07 1.83 10.88
CA PRO A 133 -9.98 1.34 11.72
C PRO A 133 -8.86 0.74 10.86
N PHE A 134 -7.62 1.08 11.20
CA PHE A 134 -6.41 0.52 10.58
C PHE A 134 -5.67 -0.37 11.59
N ALA A 135 -4.80 -1.25 11.08
CA ALA A 135 -3.90 -2.05 11.89
C ALA A 135 -2.49 -1.42 11.93
N ALA A 136 -1.80 -1.57 13.06
CA ALA A 136 -0.37 -1.36 13.14
C ALA A 136 0.33 -2.46 12.33
N TYR A 137 1.06 -2.05 11.29
CA TYR A 137 1.81 -2.97 10.46
C TYR A 137 3.25 -3.04 10.96
N LEU A 138 3.53 -4.11 11.71
CA LEU A 138 4.80 -4.40 12.34
C LEU A 138 5.73 -5.12 11.37
N PHE A 139 7.02 -4.83 11.49
CA PHE A 139 8.07 -5.42 10.68
C PHE A 139 9.29 -5.68 11.56
N TYR A 140 9.95 -6.81 11.32
CA TYR A 140 11.35 -6.91 11.67
C TYR A 140 12.14 -5.85 10.90
N LYS A 141 13.11 -5.19 11.54
CA LYS A 141 13.90 -4.13 10.90
C LYS A 141 15.27 -3.98 11.55
N TRP A 142 16.25 -3.57 10.74
CA TRP A 142 17.52 -3.07 11.26
C TRP A 142 17.36 -1.70 11.90
N ALA A 143 18.34 -1.27 12.70
CA ALA A 143 18.35 0.07 13.29
C ALA A 143 18.41 1.18 12.22
N GLU A 144 19.18 0.97 11.15
CA GLU A 144 19.43 1.95 10.09
C GLU A 144 19.80 1.25 8.77
N HIS A 145 19.69 1.97 7.66
CA HIS A 145 20.24 1.50 6.39
C HIS A 145 21.77 1.50 6.43
N PRO A 146 22.43 0.47 5.88
CA PRO A 146 23.89 0.48 5.81
C PRO A 146 24.40 1.65 4.97
N ALA A 147 25.56 2.18 5.31
CA ALA A 147 26.25 3.15 4.48
C ALA A 147 26.59 2.51 3.12
N LEU A 148 26.12 3.12 2.03
CA LEU A 148 26.33 2.64 0.66
C LEU A 148 26.88 3.79 -0.20
N ASP A 149 27.90 3.50 -1.01
CA ASP A 149 28.47 4.44 -2.00
C ASP A 149 28.83 5.82 -1.43
N GLY A 150 29.37 5.85 -0.20
CA GLY A 150 29.76 7.10 0.49
C GLY A 150 28.59 7.91 1.05
N ARG A 151 27.37 7.39 1.00
CA ARG A 151 26.20 7.98 1.67
C ARG A 151 26.18 7.59 3.15
N VAL A 152 25.85 8.56 4.00
CA VAL A 152 25.71 8.33 5.45
C VAL A 152 24.50 7.44 5.69
N ALA A 153 24.62 6.56 6.68
CA ALA A 153 23.50 5.76 7.16
C ALA A 153 22.30 6.68 7.49
N ILE A 154 21.11 6.29 7.03
CA ILE A 154 19.87 6.98 7.35
C ILE A 154 19.20 6.17 8.44
N GLY A 155 19.25 6.70 9.66
CA GLY A 155 18.52 6.16 10.80
C GLY A 155 17.07 6.65 10.85
N ASP A 156 16.29 6.01 11.72
CA ASP A 156 14.93 6.39 12.04
C ASP A 156 14.73 6.40 13.57
N ASP A 157 13.56 6.85 14.03
CA ASP A 157 13.24 6.96 15.44
C ASP A 157 12.49 5.72 15.98
N TRP A 158 12.43 4.63 15.20
CA TRP A 158 11.82 3.36 15.60
C TRP A 158 12.82 2.43 16.29
N GLY A 159 14.10 2.51 15.90
CA GLY A 159 15.14 1.60 16.36
C GLY A 159 15.03 0.21 15.73
N GLU A 160 15.83 -0.72 16.24
CA GLU A 160 15.88 -2.10 15.75
C GLU A 160 14.76 -2.97 16.34
N ALA A 161 14.23 -3.89 15.53
CA ALA A 161 13.32 -4.94 15.99
C ALA A 161 13.69 -6.26 15.30
N LEU A 162 14.47 -7.10 15.97
CA LEU A 162 14.93 -8.40 15.43
C LEU A 162 14.53 -9.59 16.31
N ASP A 163 13.74 -9.35 17.35
CA ASP A 163 13.30 -10.37 18.30
C ASP A 163 11.89 -10.04 18.84
N PRO A 164 11.25 -10.94 19.61
CA PRO A 164 9.93 -10.70 20.19
C PRO A 164 9.82 -9.42 21.02
N ALA A 165 10.86 -9.06 21.78
CA ALA A 165 10.84 -7.87 22.63
C ALA A 165 10.86 -6.58 21.79
N GLY A 166 11.68 -6.57 20.72
CA GLY A 166 11.71 -5.48 19.75
C GLY A 166 10.38 -5.30 19.02
N ILE A 167 9.73 -6.39 18.61
CA ILE A 167 8.41 -6.34 17.96
C ILE A 167 7.33 -5.80 18.91
N VAL A 168 7.33 -6.24 20.18
CA VAL A 168 6.42 -5.68 21.20
C VAL A 168 6.72 -4.19 21.44
N GLY A 169 7.99 -3.79 21.50
CA GLY A 169 8.40 -2.40 21.62
C GLY A 169 7.88 -1.52 20.47
N GLN A 170 8.07 -1.97 19.24
CA GLN A 170 7.54 -1.32 18.04
C GLN A 170 6.02 -1.19 18.08
N ALA A 171 5.31 -2.25 18.50
CA ALA A 171 3.85 -2.24 18.64
C ALA A 171 3.37 -1.24 19.70
N ARG A 172 4.05 -1.15 20.86
CA ARG A 172 3.75 -0.17 21.90
C ARG A 172 3.92 1.25 21.37
N LEU A 173 5.01 1.52 20.66
CA LEU A 173 5.28 2.83 20.08
C LEU A 173 4.23 3.22 19.02
N MET A 174 3.82 2.29 18.16
CA MET A 174 2.75 2.52 17.19
C MET A 174 1.39 2.76 17.87
N GLN A 175 1.09 2.02 18.94
CA GLN A 175 -0.13 2.24 19.72
C GLN A 175 -0.11 3.60 20.44
N GLU A 176 1.01 3.99 21.04
CA GLU A 176 1.17 5.29 21.71
C GLU A 176 1.00 6.45 20.73
N ARG A 177 1.67 6.39 19.58
CA ARG A 177 1.67 7.48 18.59
C ARG A 177 0.35 7.61 17.82
N TYR A 178 -0.29 6.48 17.50
CA TYR A 178 -1.41 6.46 16.55
C TYR A 178 -2.70 5.81 17.09
N GLY A 179 -2.66 5.17 18.25
CA GLY A 179 -3.84 4.57 18.88
C GLY A 179 -4.29 3.24 18.25
N PHE A 180 -3.42 2.52 17.54
CA PHE A 180 -3.77 1.24 16.91
C PHE A 180 -4.23 0.18 17.93
N ARG A 181 -5.23 -0.61 17.50
CA ARG A 181 -5.90 -1.66 18.29
C ARG A 181 -6.01 -2.98 17.52
N SER A 182 -5.11 -3.18 16.57
CA SER A 182 -5.00 -4.40 15.77
C SER A 182 -3.59 -4.39 15.19
N PHE A 183 -2.94 -5.55 15.17
CA PHE A 183 -1.55 -5.66 14.79
C PHE A 183 -1.37 -6.73 13.72
N LYS A 184 -0.57 -6.42 12.72
CA LYS A 184 -0.12 -7.37 11.70
C LYS A 184 1.39 -7.42 11.71
N LEU A 185 1.98 -8.59 11.89
CA LEU A 185 3.42 -8.80 11.75
C LEU A 185 3.75 -9.30 10.34
N LYS A 186 4.65 -8.58 9.66
CA LYS A 186 5.38 -9.11 8.50
C LYS A 186 6.32 -10.22 8.97
N GLY A 187 6.05 -11.45 8.54
CA GLY A 187 6.89 -12.62 8.79
C GLY A 187 7.68 -13.07 7.56
N GLY A 188 8.09 -14.33 7.58
CA GLY A 188 8.93 -14.94 6.54
C GLY A 188 10.37 -14.42 6.54
N VAL A 189 10.80 -13.80 7.64
CA VAL A 189 12.14 -13.23 7.84
C VAL A 189 12.99 -14.17 8.70
N PHE A 190 12.41 -14.65 9.81
CA PHE A 190 13.06 -15.55 10.76
C PHE A 190 12.46 -16.97 10.69
N PRO A 191 13.12 -17.98 11.27
CA PRO A 191 12.53 -19.31 11.42
C PRO A 191 11.13 -19.24 12.06
N PRO A 192 10.19 -20.12 11.65
CA PRO A 192 8.80 -20.04 12.08
C PRO A 192 8.60 -20.00 13.61
N ASP A 193 9.41 -20.74 14.37
CA ASP A 193 9.32 -20.76 15.84
C ASP A 193 9.65 -19.40 16.48
N GLU A 194 10.54 -18.61 15.87
CA GLU A 194 10.89 -17.28 16.34
C GLU A 194 9.75 -16.27 16.06
N GLU A 195 9.10 -16.39 14.90
CA GLU A 195 7.94 -15.55 14.55
C GLU A 195 6.69 -15.95 15.36
N ILE A 196 6.50 -17.24 15.65
CA ILE A 196 5.51 -17.74 16.61
C ILE A 196 5.75 -17.11 17.98
N ALA A 197 7.00 -17.08 18.45
CA ALA A 197 7.34 -16.46 19.73
C ALA A 197 7.02 -14.95 19.75
N ALA A 198 7.26 -14.24 18.65
CA ALA A 198 6.90 -12.83 18.53
C ALA A 198 5.37 -12.61 18.58
N ILE A 199 4.58 -13.44 17.89
CA ILE A 199 3.11 -13.37 17.98
C ILE A 199 2.62 -13.68 19.39
N LYS A 200 3.15 -14.72 20.05
CA LYS A 200 2.77 -15.06 21.43
C LYS A 200 3.11 -13.92 22.41
N ALA A 201 4.26 -13.27 22.23
CA ALA A 201 4.65 -12.09 23.01
C ALA A 201 3.72 -10.89 22.77
N LEU A 202 3.30 -10.65 21.52
CA LEU A 202 2.28 -9.63 21.21
C LEU A 202 0.95 -9.95 21.88
N ALA A 203 0.51 -11.20 21.89
CA ALA A 203 -0.74 -11.62 22.52
C ALA A 203 -0.73 -11.40 24.04
N GLU A 204 0.41 -11.68 24.69
CA GLU A 204 0.61 -11.41 26.12
C GLU A 204 0.63 -9.90 26.40
N ALA A 205 1.35 -9.12 25.60
CA ALA A 205 1.48 -7.68 25.80
C ALA A 205 0.20 -6.90 25.48
N PHE A 206 -0.64 -7.41 24.59
CA PHE A 206 -1.87 -6.78 24.13
C PHE A 206 -3.08 -7.75 24.18
N PRO A 207 -3.51 -8.19 25.37
CA PRO A 207 -4.55 -9.21 25.49
C PRO A 207 -5.86 -8.81 24.80
N GLY A 208 -6.38 -9.71 23.97
CA GLY A 208 -7.65 -9.54 23.26
C GLY A 208 -7.61 -8.63 22.04
N GLN A 209 -6.45 -8.08 21.66
CA GLN A 209 -6.30 -7.32 20.42
C GLN A 209 -6.14 -8.28 19.22
N PRO A 210 -6.74 -8.00 18.05
CA PRO A 210 -6.57 -8.83 16.87
C PRO A 210 -5.11 -8.85 16.37
N LEU A 211 -4.60 -10.06 16.16
CA LEU A 211 -3.24 -10.31 15.67
C LEU A 211 -3.26 -11.06 14.34
N ARG A 212 -2.37 -10.69 13.43
CA ARG A 212 -2.19 -11.32 12.11
C ARG A 212 -0.72 -11.56 11.86
N LEU A 213 -0.41 -12.64 11.16
CA LEU A 213 0.94 -12.96 10.69
C LEU A 213 0.88 -13.18 9.17
N ASP A 214 1.83 -12.60 8.44
CA ASP A 214 1.92 -12.67 6.98
C ASP A 214 3.35 -12.95 6.54
N PRO A 215 3.71 -14.23 6.28
CA PRO A 215 5.02 -14.64 5.84
C PRO A 215 5.23 -14.55 4.31
N ASN A 216 4.27 -13.96 3.57
CA ASN A 216 4.28 -13.90 2.10
C ASN A 216 4.70 -15.23 1.44
N THR A 217 4.00 -16.31 1.78
CA THR A 217 4.20 -17.64 1.17
C THR A 217 5.60 -18.26 1.37
N ALA A 218 6.39 -17.78 2.35
CA ALA A 218 7.74 -18.30 2.61
C ALA A 218 7.80 -19.74 3.15
N TRP A 219 6.66 -20.34 3.49
CA TRP A 219 6.59 -21.65 4.14
C TRP A 219 5.99 -22.72 3.24
N THR A 220 6.45 -23.96 3.42
CA THR A 220 5.77 -25.13 2.85
C THR A 220 4.40 -25.33 3.49
N VAL A 221 3.55 -26.12 2.85
CA VAL A 221 2.22 -26.47 3.38
C VAL A 221 2.34 -27.11 4.78
N GLU A 222 3.32 -27.99 4.99
CA GLU A 222 3.56 -28.64 6.28
C GLU A 222 3.93 -27.64 7.37
N THR A 223 4.85 -26.71 7.08
CA THR A 223 5.25 -25.65 8.02
C THR A 223 4.09 -24.72 8.33
N SER A 224 3.31 -24.30 7.32
CA SER A 224 2.11 -23.48 7.54
C SER A 224 1.09 -24.18 8.44
N ARG A 225 0.88 -25.49 8.27
CA ARG A 225 -0.01 -26.28 9.14
C ARG A 225 0.53 -26.40 10.56
N TYR A 226 1.85 -26.44 10.74
CA TYR A 226 2.47 -26.43 12.06
C TYR A 226 2.25 -25.08 12.75
N VAL A 227 2.58 -23.97 12.07
CA VAL A 227 2.39 -22.61 12.62
C VAL A 227 0.93 -22.33 12.97
N ALA A 228 -0.01 -22.72 12.10
CA ALA A 228 -1.44 -22.56 12.36
C ALA A 228 -1.91 -23.29 13.63
N ARG A 229 -1.33 -24.45 13.96
CA ARG A 229 -1.64 -25.17 15.21
C ARG A 229 -1.03 -24.48 16.42
N GLU A 230 0.22 -24.02 16.30
CA GLU A 230 0.93 -23.34 17.38
C GLU A 230 0.33 -21.99 17.78
N LEU A 231 -0.41 -21.37 16.86
CA LEU A 231 -1.08 -20.09 17.03
C LEU A 231 -2.62 -20.20 17.02
N ASP A 232 -3.15 -21.42 17.21
CA ASP A 232 -4.60 -21.65 17.30
C ASP A 232 -5.20 -20.86 18.48
N GLY A 233 -6.29 -20.13 18.20
CA GLY A 233 -6.92 -19.22 19.16
C GLY A 233 -6.15 -17.93 19.48
N VAL A 234 -4.99 -17.69 18.85
CA VAL A 234 -4.18 -16.47 19.04
C VAL A 234 -4.38 -15.46 17.91
N LEU A 235 -4.36 -15.93 16.66
CA LEU A 235 -4.50 -15.09 15.49
C LEU A 235 -5.98 -14.82 15.16
N GLU A 236 -6.27 -13.61 14.67
CA GLU A 236 -7.53 -13.32 13.98
C GLU A 236 -7.59 -14.08 12.65
N TYR A 237 -6.47 -14.09 11.91
CA TYR A 237 -6.23 -14.96 10.76
C TYR A 237 -4.73 -15.05 10.45
N LEU A 238 -4.35 -16.07 9.68
CA LEU A 238 -3.03 -16.24 9.08
C LEU A 238 -3.14 -15.90 7.58
N GLU A 239 -2.34 -14.95 7.11
CA GLU A 239 -2.36 -14.43 5.73
C GLU A 239 -1.42 -15.21 4.81
#